data_AF-A0A431UEB7-F1
#
_entry.id   AF-A0A431UEB7-F1
#
_cell.length_a   1.000
_cell.length_b   1.000
_cell.length_c   1.000
_cell.angle_alpha   90.00
_cell.angle_beta   90.00
_cell.angle_gamma   90.00
#
_symmetry.space_group_name_H-M   'P 1'
#
loop_
_entity.id
_entity.type
_entity.pdbx_description
1 polymer ?
#
loop_
_entity_poly.entity_id
_entity_poly.type
_entity_poly.pdbx_seq_one_letter_code
_entity_poly.pdbx_strand_id
1 'polypeptide(L)'
;MTQRPPRQPLIDALRGFALLGVFLVNLRFFSLDALMTEAAQQTLPSAPFDHAIRTGMEWLVDMKAITLFSLLFGMGVAMQMDGNAQGSMAAHLRRMGVLLVIGLLHSVLLWWGDILLVYALVGLLLPLFRHLGDRALLCSGVIIALLLPPLLSPWIREWVALLTPRAQMNATALDALAHGSLAQAWWRNLQLAAWLKLSNWALLLFVLGRFLLGYWAGRRGLLQQPRAHLPLLRVIALGGLLLGIVFLWIDVNADALKQAWPALRGGVPGYLLRVSYRVAPLALGIAAAAIFALLYLRPWAERVLRVFVPAGRMALSNYLLQSAICVPLFAGFGLGIGPRHGLWPVLLVAAVVFPLQLLASAWWLRGHRFGPVEWLWRSASEGQWLPLRR
;
A
#
# COMPACT_ATOMS: atom_id res chain seq x y z
N MET A 1 29.63 6.44 -19.99
CA MET A 1 28.25 5.95 -20.22
C MET A 1 27.88 5.02 -19.07
N THR A 2 27.13 5.49 -18.08
CA THR A 2 26.65 4.63 -17.00
C THR A 2 25.58 3.69 -17.56
N GLN A 3 25.90 2.40 -17.68
CA GLN A 3 24.93 1.38 -18.10
C GLN A 3 23.77 1.40 -17.10
N ARG A 4 22.59 1.81 -17.58
CA ARG A 4 21.37 1.74 -16.76
C ARG A 4 21.14 0.26 -16.42
N PRO A 5 20.79 -0.06 -15.16
CA PRO A 5 20.54 -1.44 -14.77
C PRO A 5 19.51 -2.07 -15.71
N PRO A 6 19.68 -3.35 -16.07
CA PRO A 6 18.77 -4.05 -16.95
C PRO A 6 17.35 -4.00 -16.37
N ARG A 7 16.37 -3.74 -17.23
CA ARG A 7 14.96 -3.68 -16.83
C ARG A 7 14.55 -5.00 -16.18
N GLN A 8 13.66 -4.91 -15.20
CA GLN A 8 13.19 -6.06 -14.41
C GLN A 8 11.68 -6.26 -14.62
N PRO A 9 11.25 -6.90 -15.74
CA PRO A 9 9.83 -7.05 -16.08
C PRO A 9 9.01 -7.73 -14.99
N LEU A 10 9.56 -8.71 -14.28
CA LEU A 10 8.90 -9.36 -13.15
C LEU A 10 8.55 -8.36 -12.04
N ILE A 11 9.50 -7.51 -11.65
CA ILE A 11 9.29 -6.52 -10.58
C ILE A 11 8.27 -5.47 -11.01
N ASP A 12 8.33 -5.02 -12.27
CA ASP A 12 7.36 -4.08 -12.83
C ASP A 12 5.95 -4.72 -12.92
N ALA A 13 5.84 -5.97 -13.37
CA ALA A 13 4.56 -6.70 -13.39
C ALA A 13 3.97 -6.86 -11.99
N LEU A 14 4.79 -7.25 -11.00
CA LEU A 14 4.36 -7.39 -9.61
C LEU A 14 3.96 -6.04 -9.01
N ARG A 15 4.63 -4.93 -9.37
CA ARG A 15 4.22 -3.58 -8.95
C ARG A 15 2.87 -3.19 -9.55
N GLY A 16 2.63 -3.51 -10.82
CA GLY A 16 1.34 -3.28 -11.48
C GLY A 16 0.22 -4.11 -10.85
N PHE A 17 0.49 -5.37 -10.51
CA PHE A 17 -0.45 -6.23 -9.79
C PHE A 17 -0.76 -5.72 -8.38
N ALA A 18 0.27 -5.33 -7.61
CA ALA A 18 0.08 -4.75 -6.29
C ALA A 18 -0.74 -3.45 -6.34
N LEU A 19 -0.59 -2.66 -7.40
CA LEU A 19 -1.37 -1.44 -7.61
C LEU A 19 -2.87 -1.72 -7.78
N LEU A 20 -3.26 -2.82 -8.42
CA LEU A 20 -4.69 -3.24 -8.49
C LEU A 20 -5.24 -3.46 -7.08
N GLY A 21 -4.50 -4.19 -6.24
CA GLY A 21 -4.92 -4.43 -4.86
C GLY A 21 -5.05 -3.13 -4.06
N VAL A 22 -4.07 -2.22 -4.18
CA VAL A 22 -4.11 -0.90 -3.52
C VAL A 22 -5.30 -0.09 -4.03
N PHE A 23 -5.58 -0.13 -5.34
CA PHE A 23 -6.72 0.57 -5.93
C PHE A 23 -8.05 0.07 -5.35
N LEU A 24 -8.26 -1.24 -5.27
CA LEU A 24 -9.46 -1.83 -4.69
C LEU A 24 -9.69 -1.37 -3.24
N VAL A 25 -8.64 -1.40 -2.41
CA VAL A 25 -8.71 -0.93 -1.02
C VAL A 25 -9.10 0.55 -0.97
N ASN A 26 -8.43 1.38 -1.77
CA ASN A 26 -8.66 2.82 -1.78
C ASN A 26 -10.05 3.19 -2.30
N LEU A 27 -10.65 2.37 -3.17
CA LEU A 27 -11.97 2.63 -3.74
C LEU A 27 -13.07 2.63 -2.68
N ARG A 28 -12.92 1.86 -1.59
CA ARG A 28 -13.81 1.93 -0.40
C ARG A 28 -13.76 3.30 0.30
N PHE A 29 -12.62 3.98 0.24
CA PHE A 29 -12.46 5.32 0.80
C PHE A 29 -12.87 6.41 -0.21
N PHE A 30 -12.54 6.24 -1.49
CA PHE A 30 -12.98 7.15 -2.55
C PHE A 30 -14.51 7.20 -2.64
N SER A 31 -15.19 6.06 -2.49
CA SER A 31 -16.65 5.93 -2.48
C SER A 31 -17.34 6.42 -1.21
N LEU A 32 -16.57 6.89 -0.21
CA LEU A 32 -17.05 7.32 1.10
C LEU A 32 -17.67 6.21 1.97
N ASP A 33 -17.77 4.96 1.49
CA ASP A 33 -18.26 3.80 2.26
C ASP A 33 -17.49 3.66 3.58
N ALA A 34 -16.17 3.81 3.55
CA ALA A 34 -15.32 3.68 4.74
C ALA A 34 -15.50 4.80 5.79
N LEU A 35 -16.24 5.87 5.46
CA LEU A 35 -16.61 6.94 6.41
C LEU A 35 -18.01 6.73 7.02
N MET A 36 -18.84 5.85 6.44
CA MET A 36 -20.15 5.53 6.99
C MET A 36 -20.03 4.77 8.32
N THR A 37 -21.06 4.86 9.14
CA THR A 37 -21.21 3.97 10.31
C THR A 37 -21.64 2.58 9.84
N GLU A 38 -21.30 1.55 10.62
CA GLU A 38 -21.73 0.17 10.32
C GLU A 38 -23.26 0.07 10.21
N ALA A 39 -23.99 0.75 11.09
CA ALA A 39 -25.45 0.82 11.03
C ALA A 39 -25.95 1.42 9.71
N ALA A 40 -25.30 2.47 9.19
CA ALA A 40 -25.67 3.07 7.91
C ALA A 40 -25.29 2.19 6.71
N GLN A 41 -24.21 1.40 6.81
CA GLN A 41 -23.86 0.42 5.77
C GLN A 41 -24.87 -0.73 5.72
N GLN A 42 -25.45 -1.11 6.86
CA GLN A 42 -26.44 -2.18 6.96
C GLN A 42 -27.82 -1.79 6.42
N THR A 43 -28.13 -0.50 6.32
CA THR A 43 -29.39 -0.02 5.73
C THR A 43 -29.35 0.08 4.20
N LEU A 44 -28.17 -0.10 3.58
CA LEU A 44 -28.05 -0.08 2.12
C LEU A 44 -28.73 -1.31 1.50
N PRO A 45 -29.40 -1.18 0.33
CA PRO A 45 -30.07 -2.30 -0.33
C PRO A 45 -29.13 -3.49 -0.65
N SER A 46 -27.85 -3.22 -0.86
CA SER A 46 -26.82 -4.20 -1.18
C SER A 46 -26.10 -4.78 0.05
N ALA A 47 -26.51 -4.46 1.28
CA ALA A 47 -25.77 -4.75 2.50
C ALA A 47 -25.30 -6.21 2.66
N PRO A 48 -26.11 -7.26 2.36
CA PRO A 48 -25.64 -8.65 2.45
C PRO A 48 -24.49 -8.96 1.47
N PHE A 49 -24.60 -8.46 0.24
CA PHE A 49 -23.57 -8.63 -0.78
C PHE A 49 -22.32 -7.81 -0.46
N ASP A 50 -22.49 -6.60 0.06
CA ASP A 50 -21.40 -5.71 0.48
C ASP A 50 -20.62 -6.29 1.66
N HIS A 51 -21.29 -7.00 2.57
CA HIS A 51 -20.62 -7.72 3.65
C HIS A 51 -19.68 -8.82 3.10
N ALA A 52 -20.18 -9.65 2.17
CA ALA A 52 -19.35 -10.67 1.52
C ALA A 52 -18.15 -10.04 0.76
N ILE A 53 -18.36 -8.91 0.09
CA ILE A 53 -17.27 -8.16 -0.56
C ILE A 53 -16.25 -7.69 0.47
N ARG A 54 -16.67 -7.03 1.56
CA ARG A 54 -15.76 -6.52 2.61
C ARG A 54 -14.95 -7.65 3.21
N THR A 55 -15.59 -8.76 3.59
CA THR A 55 -14.90 -9.94 4.13
C THR A 55 -13.90 -10.52 3.13
N GLY A 56 -14.29 -10.66 1.85
CA GLY A 56 -13.39 -11.15 0.81
C GLY A 56 -12.19 -10.22 0.60
N MET A 57 -12.41 -8.91 0.59
CA MET A 57 -11.34 -7.91 0.52
C MET A 57 -10.43 -7.96 1.75
N GLU A 58 -10.98 -8.05 2.95
CA GLU A 58 -10.23 -8.16 4.20
C GLU A 58 -9.33 -9.39 4.20
N TRP A 59 -9.84 -10.53 3.72
CA TRP A 59 -9.09 -11.79 3.69
C TRP A 59 -8.01 -11.80 2.60
N LEU A 60 -8.32 -11.32 1.40
CA LEU A 60 -7.48 -11.52 0.22
C LEU A 60 -6.63 -10.30 -0.18
N VAL A 61 -7.09 -9.09 0.12
CA VAL A 61 -6.54 -7.85 -0.48
C VAL A 61 -6.01 -6.87 0.57
N ASP A 62 -6.84 -6.53 1.57
CA ASP A 62 -6.54 -5.50 2.57
C ASP A 62 -5.24 -5.80 3.29
N MET A 63 -4.39 -4.78 3.46
CA MET A 63 -3.05 -4.87 4.04
C MET A 63 -2.06 -5.77 3.27
N LYS A 64 -2.48 -6.82 2.55
CA LYS A 64 -1.62 -7.66 1.70
C LYS A 64 -1.12 -6.86 0.49
N ALA A 65 -2.01 -6.10 -0.16
CA ALA A 65 -1.65 -5.24 -1.27
C ALA A 65 -0.65 -4.14 -0.87
N ILE A 66 -0.89 -3.47 0.26
CA ILE A 66 0.03 -2.45 0.80
C ILE A 66 1.36 -3.12 1.21
N THR A 67 1.32 -4.34 1.76
CA THR A 67 2.52 -5.12 2.07
C THR A 67 3.36 -5.38 0.83
N LEU A 68 2.77 -5.88 -0.25
CA LEU A 68 3.44 -6.07 -1.54
C LEU A 68 4.08 -4.77 -2.03
N PHE A 69 3.30 -3.69 -2.08
CA PHE A 69 3.77 -2.41 -2.57
C PHE A 69 4.90 -1.84 -1.68
N SER A 70 4.82 -2.02 -0.37
CA SER A 70 5.85 -1.62 0.60
C SER A 70 7.16 -2.40 0.41
N LEU A 71 7.08 -3.72 0.25
CA LEU A 71 8.24 -4.58 0.00
C LEU A 71 8.94 -4.17 -1.30
N LEU A 72 8.17 -3.93 -2.37
CA LEU A 72 8.70 -3.49 -3.67
C LEU A 72 9.36 -2.12 -3.60
N PHE A 73 8.82 -1.20 -2.77
CA PHE A 73 9.44 0.11 -2.57
C PHE A 73 10.79 -0.03 -1.88
N GLY A 74 10.85 -0.77 -0.75
CA GLY A 74 12.10 -1.04 -0.04
C GLY A 74 13.15 -1.72 -0.92
N MET A 75 12.72 -2.71 -1.71
CA MET A 75 13.57 -3.37 -2.72
C MET A 75 14.07 -2.38 -3.77
N GLY A 76 13.20 -1.49 -4.24
CA GLY A 76 13.56 -0.44 -5.19
C GLY A 76 14.63 0.49 -4.63
N VAL A 77 14.59 0.82 -3.34
CA VAL A 77 15.62 1.64 -2.69
C VAL A 77 16.94 0.88 -2.57
N ALA A 78 16.95 -0.39 -2.17
CA ALA A 78 18.16 -1.21 -2.15
C ALA A 78 18.86 -1.25 -3.52
N MET A 79 18.10 -1.48 -4.59
CA MET A 79 18.63 -1.49 -5.96
C MET A 79 19.24 -0.14 -6.40
N GLN A 80 18.81 0.97 -5.80
CA GLN A 80 19.31 2.30 -6.12
C GLN A 80 20.54 2.67 -5.28
N MET A 81 20.56 2.26 -4.00
CA MET A 81 21.61 2.62 -3.05
C MET A 81 22.84 1.70 -3.19
N ASP A 82 22.64 0.42 -3.53
CA ASP A 82 23.72 -0.56 -3.65
C ASP A 82 24.27 -0.68 -5.10
N GLY A 83 23.72 0.10 -6.04
CA GLY A 83 24.20 0.16 -7.42
C GLY A 83 25.31 1.21 -7.62
N ASN A 84 26.41 0.83 -8.28
CA ASN A 84 27.57 1.69 -8.59
C ASN A 84 27.29 2.91 -9.50
N ALA A 85 26.06 3.10 -9.98
CA ALA A 85 25.70 4.23 -10.81
C ALA A 85 24.43 4.90 -10.25
N GLN A 86 24.57 6.15 -9.80
CA GLN A 86 23.54 7.09 -9.33
C GLN A 86 23.13 7.06 -7.84
N GLY A 87 23.65 6.14 -7.00
CA GLY A 87 23.26 5.98 -5.60
C GLY A 87 23.84 6.99 -4.58
N SER A 88 23.89 8.29 -4.88
CA SER A 88 24.26 9.28 -3.85
C SER A 88 23.14 9.41 -2.81
N MET A 89 23.50 9.46 -1.53
CA MET A 89 22.57 9.78 -0.43
C MET A 89 21.75 11.04 -0.75
N ALA A 90 22.39 12.06 -1.31
CA ALA A 90 21.71 13.31 -1.69
C ALA A 90 20.61 13.09 -2.75
N ALA A 91 20.86 12.21 -3.73
CA ALA A 91 19.86 11.88 -4.76
C ALA A 91 18.67 11.15 -4.15
N HIS A 92 18.90 10.22 -3.21
CA HIS A 92 17.83 9.54 -2.47
C HIS A 92 17.01 10.51 -1.62
N LEU A 93 17.67 11.39 -0.85
CA LEU A 93 16.97 12.39 -0.04
C LEU A 93 16.13 13.33 -0.89
N ARG A 94 16.65 13.79 -2.03
CA ARG A 94 15.88 14.61 -2.98
C ARG A 94 14.68 13.87 -3.55
N ARG A 95 14.82 12.58 -3.89
CA ARG A 95 13.68 11.75 -4.34
C ARG A 95 12.59 11.68 -3.31
N MET A 96 12.95 11.43 -2.06
CA MET A 96 11.98 11.34 -0.98
C MET A 96 11.38 12.72 -0.68
N GLY A 97 12.15 13.81 -0.78
CA GLY A 97 11.64 15.17 -0.67
C GLY A 97 10.61 15.51 -1.75
N VAL A 98 10.88 15.19 -3.02
CA VAL A 98 9.90 15.39 -4.10
C VAL A 98 8.67 14.51 -3.90
N LEU A 99 8.85 13.25 -3.48
CA LEU A 99 7.75 12.34 -3.18
C LEU A 99 6.89 12.84 -2.00
N LEU A 100 7.52 13.46 -0.99
CA LEU A 100 6.85 14.08 0.15
C LEU A 100 5.96 15.23 -0.32
N VAL A 101 6.46 16.11 -1.19
CA VAL A 101 5.68 17.21 -1.77
C VAL A 101 4.50 16.68 -2.58
N ILE A 102 4.71 15.67 -3.42
CA ILE A 102 3.63 15.01 -4.18
C ILE A 102 2.58 14.43 -3.22
N GLY A 103 3.00 13.74 -2.16
CA GLY A 103 2.10 13.17 -1.16
C GLY A 103 1.32 14.22 -0.38
N LEU A 104 1.94 15.35 -0.02
CA LEU A 104 1.26 16.49 0.63
C LEU A 104 0.19 17.08 -0.28
N LEU A 105 0.54 17.38 -1.54
CA LEU A 105 -0.40 17.91 -2.52
C LEU A 105 -1.55 16.94 -2.78
N HIS A 106 -1.25 15.65 -2.94
CA HIS A 106 -2.27 14.62 -3.13
C HIS A 106 -3.17 14.47 -1.90
N SER A 107 -2.62 14.50 -0.68
CA SER A 107 -3.36 14.40 0.58
C SER A 107 -4.41 15.50 0.73
N VAL A 108 -4.10 16.71 0.30
CA VAL A 108 -4.99 17.88 0.44
C VAL A 108 -5.92 18.00 -0.76
N LEU A 109 -5.36 18.00 -1.97
CA LEU A 109 -6.10 18.35 -3.19
C LEU A 109 -6.96 17.21 -3.74
N LEU A 110 -6.56 15.96 -3.49
CA LEU A 110 -7.22 14.79 -4.06
C LEU A 110 -7.83 13.90 -2.99
N TRP A 111 -7.05 13.39 -2.04
CA TRP A 111 -7.54 12.39 -1.08
C TRP A 111 -6.71 12.28 0.20
N TRP A 112 -7.37 12.38 1.36
CA TRP A 112 -6.78 12.36 2.70
C TRP A 112 -6.04 11.07 3.08
N GLY A 113 -6.37 9.96 2.43
CA GLY A 113 -5.83 8.63 2.75
C GLY A 113 -4.45 8.35 2.14
N ASP A 114 -3.78 9.35 1.55
CA ASP A 114 -2.54 9.15 0.80
C ASP A 114 -1.47 8.33 1.55
N ILE A 115 -0.88 7.37 0.84
CA ILE A 115 0.22 6.54 1.31
C ILE A 115 1.59 7.09 0.90
N LEU A 116 1.69 7.95 -0.12
CA LEU A 116 2.96 8.47 -0.62
C LEU A 116 3.69 9.31 0.43
N LEU A 117 2.96 10.10 1.22
CA LEU A 117 3.51 10.84 2.34
C LEU A 117 4.21 9.91 3.35
N VAL A 118 3.55 8.82 3.72
CA VAL A 118 4.12 7.81 4.63
C VAL A 118 5.35 7.15 4.02
N TYR A 119 5.29 6.82 2.72
CA TYR A 119 6.40 6.18 2.00
C TYR A 119 7.60 7.11 1.87
N ALA A 120 7.38 8.41 1.64
CA ALA A 120 8.43 9.40 1.62
C ALA A 120 9.11 9.53 2.99
N LEU A 121 8.33 9.65 4.08
CA LEU A 121 8.85 9.73 5.44
C LEU A 121 9.65 8.49 5.84
N VAL A 122 9.08 7.30 5.62
CA VAL A 122 9.78 6.04 5.91
C VAL A 122 11.00 5.86 5.00
N GLY A 123 10.90 6.28 3.73
CA GLY A 123 12.01 6.28 2.79
C GLY A 123 13.17 7.18 3.22
N LEU A 124 12.90 8.31 3.90
CA LEU A 124 13.95 9.16 4.51
C LEU A 124 14.65 8.48 5.69
N LEU A 125 13.96 7.57 6.41
CA LEU A 125 14.55 6.81 7.52
C LEU A 125 15.37 5.62 7.05
N LEU A 126 15.05 5.05 5.88
CA LEU A 126 15.67 3.82 5.37
C LEU A 126 17.21 3.86 5.30
N PRO A 127 17.86 4.99 4.92
CA PRO A 127 19.32 5.09 4.92
C PRO A 127 19.99 4.88 6.29
N LEU A 128 19.27 5.05 7.41
CA LEU A 128 19.80 4.77 8.75
C LEU A 128 20.09 3.26 8.94
N PHE A 129 19.42 2.41 8.16
CA PHE A 129 19.54 0.95 8.24
C PHE A 129 20.47 0.37 7.16
N ARG A 130 20.98 1.19 6.23
CA ARG A 130 21.70 0.70 5.02
C ARG A 130 22.96 -0.11 5.34
N HIS A 131 23.62 0.22 6.45
CA HIS A 131 24.88 -0.41 6.88
C HIS A 131 24.66 -1.66 7.73
N LEU A 132 23.42 -1.99 8.07
CA LEU A 132 23.12 -3.21 8.81
C LEU A 132 23.42 -4.43 7.94
N GLY A 133 23.95 -5.49 8.56
CA GLY A 133 24.08 -6.79 7.91
C GLY A 133 22.73 -7.44 7.62
N ASP A 134 22.70 -8.41 6.70
CA ASP A 134 21.45 -9.05 6.23
C ASP A 134 20.58 -9.59 7.38
N ARG A 135 21.19 -10.21 8.39
CA ARG A 135 20.47 -10.74 9.57
C ARG A 135 19.85 -9.61 10.40
N ALA A 136 20.58 -8.53 10.62
CA ALA A 136 20.09 -7.38 11.37
C ALA A 136 18.93 -6.70 10.64
N LEU A 137 19.03 -6.50 9.31
CA LEU A 137 17.92 -5.98 8.49
C LEU A 137 16.67 -6.84 8.60
N LEU A 138 16.81 -8.15 8.47
CA LEU A 138 15.69 -9.09 8.56
C LEU A 138 15.04 -9.04 9.95
N CYS A 139 15.84 -9.15 11.01
CA CYS A 139 15.36 -9.09 12.40
C CYS A 139 14.68 -7.76 12.71
N SER A 140 15.30 -6.62 12.36
CA SER A 140 14.70 -5.30 12.55
C SER A 140 13.38 -5.16 11.77
N GLY A 141 13.33 -5.63 10.53
CA GLY A 141 12.10 -5.61 9.72
C GLY A 141 10.96 -6.40 10.37
N VAL A 142 11.24 -7.61 10.86
CA VAL A 142 10.26 -8.46 11.56
C VAL A 142 9.83 -7.84 12.90
N ILE A 143 10.78 -7.40 13.73
CA ILE A 143 10.50 -6.79 15.04
C ILE A 143 9.63 -5.54 14.87
N ILE A 144 9.99 -4.65 13.95
CA ILE A 144 9.25 -3.41 13.70
C ILE A 144 7.85 -3.70 13.12
N ALA A 145 7.73 -4.68 12.22
CA ALA A 145 6.44 -5.01 11.62
C ALA A 145 5.47 -5.68 12.59
N LEU A 146 5.97 -6.57 13.46
CA LEU A 146 5.14 -7.47 14.27
C LEU A 146 5.09 -7.09 15.75
N LEU A 147 6.24 -6.81 16.38
CA LEU A 147 6.37 -6.75 17.84
C LEU A 147 6.25 -5.32 18.38
N LEU A 148 6.93 -4.38 17.72
CA LEU A 148 7.02 -3.00 18.21
C LEU A 148 5.66 -2.29 18.34
N PRO A 149 4.70 -2.44 17.40
CA PRO A 149 3.45 -1.69 17.53
C PRO A 149 2.50 -2.24 18.61
N PRO A 150 2.27 -3.56 18.77
CA PRO A 150 1.55 -4.06 19.95
C PRO A 150 2.21 -3.67 21.27
N LEU A 151 3.55 -3.57 21.28
CA LEU A 151 4.31 -3.15 22.45
C LEU A 151 3.99 -1.69 22.80
N LEU A 152 4.09 -0.77 21.86
CA LEU A 152 3.85 0.66 22.11
C LEU A 152 2.35 1.02 22.28
N SER A 153 1.44 0.11 21.92
CA SER A 153 0.00 0.38 21.90
C SER A 153 -0.64 0.86 23.21
N PRO A 154 -0.24 0.42 24.44
CA PRO A 154 -0.83 0.95 25.67
C PRO A 154 -0.61 2.45 25.83
N TRP A 155 0.64 2.92 25.72
CA TRP A 155 1.00 4.34 25.85
C TRP A 155 0.38 5.21 24.75
N ILE A 156 0.40 4.73 23.50
CA ILE A 156 -0.10 5.55 22.39
C ILE A 156 -1.64 5.61 22.38
N ARG A 157 -2.34 4.60 22.90
CA ARG A 157 -3.81 4.62 22.99
C ARG A 157 -4.31 5.75 23.88
N GLU A 158 -3.63 6.05 24.98
CA GLU A 158 -3.97 7.19 25.84
C GLU A 158 -3.84 8.51 25.09
N TRP A 159 -2.76 8.68 24.32
CA TRP A 159 -2.59 9.86 23.49
C TRP A 159 -3.63 9.97 22.36
N VAL A 160 -3.94 8.86 21.67
CA VAL A 160 -4.98 8.83 20.62
C VAL A 160 -6.36 9.15 21.19
N ALA A 161 -6.63 8.80 22.45
CA ALA A 161 -7.89 9.13 23.12
C ALA A 161 -8.08 10.64 23.36
N LEU A 162 -6.99 11.44 23.30
CA LEU A 162 -7.06 12.91 23.34
C LEU A 162 -7.47 13.54 22.00
N LEU A 163 -7.38 12.78 20.90
CA LEU A 163 -7.78 13.26 19.58
C LEU A 163 -9.30 13.17 19.42
N THR A 164 -9.85 13.91 18.44
CA THR A 164 -11.27 13.82 18.09
C THR A 164 -11.68 12.37 17.84
N PRO A 165 -12.79 11.87 18.42
CA PRO A 165 -13.24 10.50 18.19
C PRO A 165 -13.43 10.19 16.71
N ARG A 166 -13.04 8.98 16.30
CA ARG A 166 -13.12 8.55 14.88
C ARG A 166 -14.52 8.69 14.30
N ALA A 167 -15.57 8.36 15.07
CA ALA A 167 -16.95 8.47 14.61
C ALA A 167 -17.33 9.92 14.26
N GLN A 168 -16.94 10.88 15.10
CA GLN A 168 -17.20 12.30 14.88
C GLN A 168 -16.38 12.83 13.69
N MET A 169 -15.10 12.45 13.59
CA MET A 169 -14.24 12.83 12.47
C MET A 169 -14.78 12.27 11.15
N ASN A 170 -15.18 11.00 11.12
CA ASN A 170 -15.80 10.37 9.96
C ASN A 170 -17.13 11.04 9.57
N ALA A 171 -18.00 11.36 10.53
CA ALA A 171 -19.30 11.99 10.25
C ALA A 171 -19.14 13.38 9.63
N THR A 172 -18.28 14.22 10.21
CA THR A 172 -18.00 15.58 9.68
C THR A 172 -17.28 15.53 8.34
N ALA A 173 -16.45 14.51 8.11
CA ALA A 173 -15.82 14.29 6.82
C ALA A 173 -16.81 13.83 5.76
N LEU A 174 -17.66 12.86 6.09
CA LEU A 174 -18.67 12.33 5.19
C LEU A 174 -19.61 13.44 4.73
N ASP A 175 -20.08 14.30 5.65
CA ASP A 175 -20.93 15.44 5.32
C ASP A 175 -20.25 16.40 4.32
N ALA A 176 -19.02 16.85 4.64
CA ALA A 176 -18.30 17.79 3.79
C ALA A 176 -17.90 17.20 2.42
N LEU A 177 -17.62 15.91 2.33
CA LEU A 177 -17.19 15.26 1.10
C LEU A 177 -18.38 14.79 0.23
N ALA A 178 -19.51 14.44 0.85
CA ALA A 178 -20.71 14.03 0.14
C ALA A 178 -21.61 15.20 -0.29
N HIS A 179 -21.58 16.33 0.44
CA HIS A 179 -22.49 17.45 0.20
C HIS A 179 -21.80 18.82 0.09
N GLY A 180 -20.53 18.92 0.48
CA GLY A 180 -19.81 20.20 0.52
C GLY A 180 -19.22 20.63 -0.83
N SER A 181 -18.74 21.88 -0.86
CA SER A 181 -18.01 22.45 -1.98
C SER A 181 -16.59 21.89 -2.10
N LEU A 182 -15.92 22.09 -3.24
CA LEU A 182 -14.54 21.67 -3.45
C LEU A 182 -13.58 22.26 -2.39
N ALA A 183 -13.78 23.52 -2.00
CA ALA A 183 -12.96 24.16 -0.96
C ALA A 183 -13.18 23.53 0.41
N GLN A 184 -14.43 23.19 0.75
CA GLN A 184 -14.75 22.45 1.99
C GLN A 184 -14.14 21.05 1.96
N ALA A 185 -14.16 20.37 0.82
CA ALA A 185 -13.51 19.07 0.63
C ALA A 185 -12.00 19.16 0.84
N TRP A 186 -11.30 20.15 0.26
CA TRP A 186 -9.86 20.34 0.48
C TRP A 186 -9.52 20.64 1.94
N TRP A 187 -10.28 21.53 2.59
CA TRP A 187 -10.06 21.82 4.00
C TRP A 187 -10.27 20.57 4.87
N ARG A 188 -11.32 19.81 4.57
CA ARG A 188 -11.62 18.57 5.29
C ARG A 188 -10.58 17.49 5.03
N ASN A 189 -10.05 17.39 3.80
CA ASN A 189 -8.98 16.49 3.45
C ASN A 189 -7.72 16.76 4.29
N LEU A 190 -7.34 18.03 4.44
CA LEU A 190 -6.19 18.42 5.28
C LEU A 190 -6.39 17.97 6.74
N GLN A 191 -7.55 18.28 7.31
CA GLN A 191 -7.86 17.89 8.70
C GLN A 191 -7.87 16.37 8.89
N LEU A 192 -8.51 15.65 7.96
CA LEU A 192 -8.64 14.20 8.03
C LEU A 192 -7.29 13.51 7.78
N ALA A 193 -6.46 14.02 6.87
CA ALA A 193 -5.12 13.52 6.62
C ALA A 193 -4.22 13.68 7.85
N ALA A 194 -4.24 14.85 8.49
CA ALA A 194 -3.50 15.10 9.72
C ALA A 194 -3.99 14.17 10.84
N TRP A 195 -5.31 14.09 11.05
CA TRP A 195 -5.90 13.22 12.07
C TRP A 195 -5.57 11.74 11.83
N LEU A 196 -5.62 11.24 10.59
CA LEU A 196 -5.27 9.85 10.25
C LEU A 196 -3.81 9.55 10.50
N LYS A 197 -2.90 10.48 10.21
CA LYS A 197 -1.46 10.27 10.41
C LYS A 197 -1.08 10.25 11.88
N LEU A 198 -1.81 10.98 12.72
CA LEU A 198 -1.67 10.93 14.18
C LEU A 198 -2.35 9.67 14.76
N SER A 199 -3.63 9.45 14.47
CA SER A 199 -4.42 8.34 15.04
C SER A 199 -3.95 6.95 14.56
N ASN A 200 -3.52 6.82 13.30
CA ASN A 200 -3.01 5.58 12.73
C ASN A 200 -1.47 5.52 12.73
N TRP A 201 -0.86 5.92 13.84
CA TRP A 201 0.59 5.91 14.08
C TRP A 201 1.28 4.58 13.71
N ALA A 202 0.58 3.46 13.88
CA ALA A 202 1.13 2.13 13.61
C ALA A 202 1.39 1.89 12.12
N LEU A 203 0.83 2.70 11.23
CA LEU A 203 1.06 2.63 9.78
C LEU A 203 2.52 2.94 9.42
N LEU A 204 3.16 3.88 10.12
CA LEU A 204 4.58 4.20 9.90
C LEU A 204 5.46 2.98 10.18
N LEU A 205 5.23 2.30 11.31
CA LEU A 205 5.96 1.08 11.69
C LEU A 205 5.60 -0.09 10.76
N PHE A 206 4.33 -0.21 10.38
CA PHE A 206 3.87 -1.20 9.41
C PHE A 206 4.67 -1.09 8.10
N VAL A 207 4.78 0.12 7.55
CA VAL A 207 5.51 0.40 6.30
C VAL A 207 7.01 0.24 6.51
N LEU A 208 7.60 0.78 7.58
CA LEU A 208 9.04 0.69 7.86
C LEU A 208 9.52 -0.77 7.96
N GLY A 209 8.83 -1.60 8.73
CA GLY A 209 9.19 -3.02 8.85
C GLY A 209 9.19 -3.72 7.48
N ARG A 210 8.20 -3.43 6.64
CA ARG A 210 8.08 -3.99 5.28
C ARG A 210 9.10 -3.41 4.31
N PHE A 211 9.44 -2.13 4.43
CA PHE A 211 10.51 -1.53 3.64
C PHE A 211 11.85 -2.20 3.95
N LEU A 212 12.16 -2.49 5.22
CA LEU A 212 13.40 -3.16 5.61
C LEU A 212 13.46 -4.60 5.07
N LEU A 213 12.35 -5.35 5.14
CA LEU A 213 12.25 -6.69 4.55
C LEU A 213 12.39 -6.62 3.01
N GLY A 214 11.80 -5.61 2.39
CA GLY A 214 11.96 -5.33 0.95
C GLY A 214 13.40 -4.98 0.58
N TYR A 215 14.06 -4.14 1.39
CA TYR A 215 15.44 -3.73 1.21
C TYR A 215 16.38 -4.93 1.30
N TRP A 216 16.19 -5.80 2.30
CA TRP A 216 16.89 -7.09 2.41
C TRP A 216 16.65 -7.97 1.16
N ALA A 217 15.40 -8.11 0.71
CA ALA A 217 15.08 -8.91 -0.47
C ALA A 217 15.74 -8.35 -1.75
N GLY A 218 15.85 -7.02 -1.86
CA GLY A 218 16.53 -6.33 -2.96
C GLY A 218 18.03 -6.54 -2.94
N ARG A 219 18.67 -6.43 -1.78
CA ARG A 219 20.10 -6.75 -1.59
C ARG A 219 20.45 -8.18 -1.99
N ARG A 220 19.56 -9.10 -1.66
CA ARG A 220 19.71 -10.53 -1.97
C ARG A 220 19.37 -10.89 -3.41
N GLY A 221 18.87 -9.96 -4.22
CA GLY A 221 18.55 -10.24 -5.61
C GLY A 221 17.34 -11.18 -5.79
N LEU A 222 16.47 -11.34 -4.79
CA LEU A 222 15.46 -12.42 -4.77
C LEU A 222 14.50 -12.38 -5.98
N LEU A 223 14.10 -11.20 -6.42
CA LEU A 223 13.21 -11.01 -7.57
C LEU A 223 13.95 -10.57 -8.84
N GLN A 224 15.21 -10.16 -8.71
CA GLN A 224 16.10 -9.83 -9.82
C GLN A 224 16.65 -11.10 -10.47
N GLN A 225 16.88 -12.15 -9.67
CA GLN A 225 17.38 -13.46 -10.09
C GLN A 225 16.50 -14.59 -9.53
N PRO A 226 15.18 -14.60 -9.81
CA PRO A 226 14.22 -15.52 -9.17
C PRO A 226 14.53 -16.99 -9.44
N ARG A 227 15.15 -17.33 -10.57
CA ARG A 227 15.58 -18.70 -10.89
C ARG A 227 16.66 -19.22 -9.96
N ALA A 228 17.57 -18.35 -9.51
CA ALA A 228 18.63 -18.71 -8.56
C ALA A 228 18.08 -18.95 -7.13
N HIS A 229 16.89 -18.43 -6.84
CA HIS A 229 16.27 -18.50 -5.51
C HIS A 229 15.01 -19.38 -5.46
N LEU A 230 14.82 -20.28 -6.42
CA LEU A 230 13.63 -21.14 -6.51
C LEU A 230 13.28 -21.89 -5.20
N PRO A 231 14.21 -22.58 -4.52
CA PRO A 231 13.88 -23.30 -3.29
C PRO A 231 13.37 -22.36 -2.20
N LEU A 232 14.04 -21.22 -2.02
CA LEU A 232 13.66 -20.22 -1.04
C LEU A 232 12.29 -19.60 -1.37
N LEU A 233 12.03 -19.26 -2.62
CA LEU A 233 10.73 -18.72 -3.05
C LEU A 233 9.59 -19.72 -2.79
N ARG A 234 9.81 -21.02 -2.99
CA ARG A 234 8.82 -22.07 -2.67
C ARG A 234 8.55 -22.17 -1.17
N VAL A 235 9.61 -22.15 -0.36
CA VAL A 235 9.49 -22.17 1.12
C VAL A 235 8.75 -20.93 1.60
N ILE A 236 9.09 -19.74 1.08
CA ILE A 236 8.40 -18.49 1.41
C ILE A 236 6.93 -18.54 0.98
N ALA A 237 6.64 -19.03 -0.22
CA ALA A 237 5.27 -19.13 -0.73
C ALA A 237 4.41 -20.07 0.12
N LEU A 238 4.87 -21.31 0.35
CA LEU A 238 4.11 -22.29 1.11
C LEU A 238 4.06 -21.94 2.59
N GLY A 239 5.21 -21.63 3.20
CA GLY A 239 5.30 -21.27 4.61
C GLY A 239 4.50 -20.01 4.94
N GLY A 240 4.59 -18.97 4.09
CA GLY A 240 3.81 -17.75 4.26
C GLY A 240 2.32 -17.94 4.04
N LEU A 241 1.91 -18.85 3.14
CA LEU A 241 0.50 -19.21 2.97
C LEU A 241 -0.05 -19.97 4.19
N LEU A 242 0.65 -21.01 4.65
CA LEU A 242 0.24 -21.80 5.81
C LEU A 242 0.19 -20.94 7.08
N LEU A 243 1.26 -20.18 7.35
CA LEU A 243 1.31 -19.25 8.47
C LEU A 243 0.22 -18.18 8.35
N GLY A 244 0.03 -17.65 7.14
CA GLY A 244 -0.99 -16.65 6.84
C GLY A 244 -2.41 -17.12 7.13
N ILE A 245 -2.76 -18.34 6.71
CA ILE A 245 -4.08 -18.94 6.94
C ILE A 245 -4.31 -19.18 8.43
N VAL A 246 -3.33 -19.75 9.14
CA VAL A 246 -3.44 -20.00 10.59
C VAL A 246 -3.68 -18.70 11.35
N PHE A 247 -2.90 -17.67 11.08
CA PHE A 247 -3.03 -16.40 11.79
C PHE A 247 -4.25 -15.58 11.35
N LEU A 248 -4.73 -15.76 10.12
CA LEU A 248 -6.00 -15.18 9.67
C LEU A 248 -7.17 -15.82 10.41
N TRP A 249 -7.14 -17.14 10.62
CA TRP A 249 -8.14 -17.82 11.42
C TRP A 249 -8.16 -17.32 12.87
N ILE A 250 -6.98 -17.08 13.47
CA ILE A 250 -6.87 -16.50 14.81
C ILE A 250 -7.49 -15.10 14.87
N ASP A 251 -7.23 -14.26 13.87
CA ASP A 251 -7.77 -12.89 13.76
C ASP A 251 -9.30 -12.90 13.65
N VAL A 252 -9.84 -13.72 12.74
CA VAL A 252 -11.29 -13.88 12.54
C VAL A 252 -12.00 -14.41 13.80
N ASN A 253 -11.35 -15.29 14.58
CA ASN A 253 -11.92 -15.88 15.79
C ASN A 253 -11.48 -15.17 17.07
N ALA A 254 -10.86 -13.99 16.97
CA ALA A 254 -10.26 -13.29 18.10
C ALA A 254 -11.23 -13.05 19.26
N ASP A 255 -12.48 -12.69 18.98
CA ASP A 255 -13.46 -12.39 20.02
C ASP A 255 -13.98 -13.65 20.72
N ALA A 256 -14.22 -14.73 19.96
CA ALA A 256 -14.53 -16.04 20.53
C ALA A 256 -13.37 -16.54 21.41
N LEU A 257 -12.11 -16.37 20.97
CA LEU A 257 -10.93 -16.73 21.75
C LEU A 257 -10.82 -15.91 23.05
N LYS A 258 -11.08 -14.60 23.03
CA LYS A 258 -11.10 -13.74 24.24
C LYS A 258 -12.26 -14.04 25.19
N GLN A 259 -13.34 -14.63 24.69
CA GLN A 259 -14.46 -15.10 25.52
C GLN A 259 -14.09 -16.42 26.19
N ALA A 260 -13.55 -17.38 25.44
CA ALA A 260 -13.11 -18.67 25.98
C ALA A 260 -11.92 -18.53 26.94
N TRP A 261 -10.97 -17.64 26.64
CA TRP A 261 -9.77 -17.42 27.44
C TRP A 261 -9.60 -15.93 27.79
N PRO A 262 -10.19 -15.47 28.91
CA PRO A 262 -10.14 -14.06 29.33
C PRO A 262 -8.73 -13.48 29.49
N ALA A 263 -7.72 -14.31 29.77
CA ALA A 263 -6.32 -13.91 29.82
C ALA A 263 -5.82 -13.26 28.51
N LEU A 264 -6.43 -13.58 27.37
CA LEU A 264 -6.12 -12.97 26.07
C LEU A 264 -6.54 -11.48 25.96
N ARG A 265 -7.29 -10.95 26.92
CA ARG A 265 -7.69 -9.53 26.93
C ARG A 265 -6.55 -8.60 27.39
N GLY A 266 -5.58 -9.11 28.14
CA GLY A 266 -4.53 -8.31 28.78
C GLY A 266 -3.19 -9.05 28.95
N GLY A 267 -2.24 -8.40 29.61
CA GLY A 267 -0.92 -8.97 29.90
C GLY A 267 -0.15 -9.50 28.68
N VAL A 268 0.73 -10.46 28.92
CA VAL A 268 1.52 -11.15 27.89
C VAL A 268 0.65 -11.89 26.87
N PRO A 269 -0.39 -12.66 27.26
CA PRO A 269 -1.21 -13.38 26.29
C PRO A 269 -1.96 -12.43 25.33
N GLY A 270 -2.51 -11.32 25.85
CA GLY A 270 -3.15 -10.31 25.00
C GLY A 270 -2.17 -9.55 24.12
N TYR A 271 -0.92 -9.34 24.55
CA TYR A 271 0.13 -8.82 23.69
C TYR A 271 0.43 -9.77 22.53
N LEU A 272 0.62 -11.07 22.80
CA LEU A 272 0.87 -12.08 21.77
C LEU A 272 -0.30 -12.20 20.78
N LEU A 273 -1.53 -12.11 21.27
CA LEU A 273 -2.71 -12.07 20.40
C LEU A 273 -2.69 -10.83 19.48
N ARG A 274 -2.32 -9.65 19.97
CA ARG A 274 -2.17 -8.44 19.11
C ARG A 274 -1.02 -8.54 18.12
N VAL A 275 0.04 -9.26 18.44
CA VAL A 275 1.11 -9.61 17.49
C VAL A 275 0.54 -10.51 16.39
N SER A 276 -0.29 -11.49 16.77
CA SER A 276 -0.88 -12.47 15.84
C SER A 276 -1.64 -11.82 14.68
N TYR A 277 -2.42 -10.76 14.93
CA TYR A 277 -3.18 -10.03 13.91
C TYR A 277 -2.30 -9.40 12.81
N ARG A 278 -1.01 -9.23 13.09
CA ARG A 278 -0.04 -8.62 12.16
C ARG A 278 0.71 -9.65 11.34
N VAL A 279 0.71 -10.91 11.77
CA VAL A 279 1.41 -12.01 11.11
C VAL A 279 0.75 -12.31 9.77
N ALA A 280 -0.58 -12.47 9.74
CA ALA A 280 -1.28 -12.85 8.51
C ALA A 280 -1.10 -11.85 7.36
N PRO A 281 -1.29 -10.52 7.53
CA PRO A 281 -1.03 -9.55 6.46
C PRO A 281 0.41 -9.56 5.96
N LEU A 282 1.39 -9.73 6.85
CA LEU A 282 2.80 -9.78 6.48
C LEU A 282 3.13 -11.06 5.71
N ALA A 283 2.76 -12.22 6.26
CA ALA A 283 3.04 -13.54 5.70
C ALA A 283 2.35 -13.73 4.34
N LEU A 284 1.07 -13.38 4.22
CA LEU A 284 0.32 -13.48 2.98
C LEU A 284 0.82 -12.48 1.93
N GLY A 285 1.21 -11.27 2.32
CA GLY A 285 1.83 -10.31 1.39
C GLY A 285 3.17 -10.81 0.84
N ILE A 286 4.05 -11.34 1.69
CA ILE A 286 5.33 -11.92 1.25
C ILE A 286 5.09 -13.18 0.41
N ALA A 287 4.16 -14.05 0.81
CA ALA A 287 3.78 -15.23 0.05
C ALA A 287 3.24 -14.86 -1.34
N ALA A 288 2.38 -13.84 -1.42
CA ALA A 288 1.85 -13.36 -2.69
C ALA A 288 2.96 -12.88 -3.64
N ALA A 289 3.99 -12.21 -3.14
CA ALA A 289 5.15 -11.81 -3.96
C ALA A 289 5.91 -13.04 -4.49
N ALA A 290 6.16 -14.02 -3.63
CA ALA A 290 6.85 -15.25 -3.99
C ALA A 290 6.04 -16.12 -4.96
N ILE A 291 4.74 -16.27 -4.74
CA ILE A 291 3.81 -16.98 -5.63
C ILE A 291 3.77 -16.29 -6.99
N PHE A 292 3.63 -14.96 -7.02
CA PHE A 292 3.64 -14.21 -8.27
C PHE A 292 4.95 -14.42 -9.03
N ALA A 293 6.10 -14.37 -8.35
CA ALA A 293 7.40 -14.64 -8.96
C ALA A 293 7.50 -16.05 -9.53
N LEU A 294 7.06 -17.07 -8.78
CA LEU A 294 7.05 -18.46 -9.22
C LEU A 294 6.10 -18.69 -10.43
N LEU A 295 4.94 -18.05 -10.43
CA LEU A 295 4.00 -18.09 -11.56
C LEU A 295 4.59 -17.41 -12.78
N TYR A 296 5.18 -16.22 -12.62
CA TYR A 296 5.79 -15.47 -13.73
C TYR A 296 6.94 -16.23 -14.41
N LEU A 297 7.57 -17.19 -13.73
CA LEU A 297 8.57 -18.07 -14.34
C LEU A 297 7.98 -19.13 -15.28
N ARG A 298 6.66 -19.34 -15.28
CA ARG A 298 5.98 -20.26 -16.19
C ARG A 298 5.62 -19.53 -17.50
N PRO A 299 5.96 -20.07 -18.69
CA PRO A 299 5.75 -19.36 -19.96
C PRO A 299 4.31 -18.91 -20.23
N TRP A 300 3.32 -19.73 -19.84
CA TRP A 300 1.91 -19.39 -20.03
C TRP A 300 1.49 -18.22 -19.13
N ALA A 301 1.91 -18.23 -17.86
CA ALA A 301 1.56 -17.22 -16.88
C ALA A 301 2.33 -15.92 -17.14
N GLU A 302 3.59 -15.98 -17.56
CA GLU A 302 4.35 -14.81 -18.02
C GLU A 302 3.60 -14.01 -19.09
N ARG A 303 3.03 -14.71 -20.09
CA ARG A 303 2.26 -14.07 -21.19
C ARG A 303 1.03 -13.31 -20.70
N VAL A 304 0.41 -13.77 -19.62
CA VAL A 304 -0.75 -13.12 -18.99
C VAL A 304 -0.28 -12.00 -18.07
N LEU A 305 0.62 -12.30 -17.14
CA LEU A 305 1.09 -11.38 -16.10
C LEU A 305 1.89 -10.20 -16.65
N ARG A 306 2.50 -10.32 -17.85
CA ARG A 306 3.19 -9.18 -18.49
C ARG A 306 2.26 -8.02 -18.81
N VAL A 307 0.94 -8.21 -18.83
CA VAL A 307 -0.05 -7.12 -19.02
C VAL A 307 0.08 -6.04 -17.94
N PHE A 308 0.57 -6.40 -16.75
CA PHE A 308 0.77 -5.46 -15.64
C PHE A 308 2.07 -4.65 -15.75
N VAL A 309 3.02 -5.04 -16.62
CA VAL A 309 4.34 -4.37 -16.74
C VAL A 309 4.20 -2.87 -17.05
N PRO A 310 3.40 -2.43 -18.04
CA PRO A 310 3.27 -1.01 -18.34
C PRO A 310 2.71 -0.22 -17.15
N ALA A 311 1.69 -0.75 -16.49
CA ALA A 311 1.07 -0.09 -15.35
C ALA A 311 2.01 -0.01 -14.14
N GLY A 312 2.83 -1.03 -13.90
CA GLY A 312 3.84 -0.99 -12.83
C GLY A 312 5.03 -0.07 -13.12
N ARG A 313 5.31 0.22 -14.39
CA ARG A 313 6.27 1.27 -14.79
C ARG A 313 5.71 2.69 -14.62
N MET A 314 4.38 2.81 -14.55
CA MET A 314 3.63 4.06 -14.37
C MET A 314 2.87 4.05 -13.03
N ALA A 315 3.39 3.35 -12.01
CA ALA A 315 2.65 3.10 -10.78
C ALA A 315 2.29 4.40 -10.01
N LEU A 316 3.17 5.40 -9.99
CA LEU A 316 2.92 6.68 -9.34
C LEU A 316 1.88 7.49 -10.13
N SER A 317 2.03 7.54 -11.47
CA SER A 317 1.06 8.21 -12.34
C SER A 317 -0.34 7.58 -12.21
N ASN A 318 -0.42 6.25 -12.25
CA ASN A 318 -1.68 5.52 -12.17
C ASN A 318 -2.33 5.64 -10.80
N TYR A 319 -1.55 5.60 -9.71
CA TYR A 319 -2.06 5.82 -8.34
C TYR A 319 -2.71 7.19 -8.19
N LEU A 320 -2.05 8.26 -8.66
CA LEU A 320 -2.62 9.62 -8.61
C LEU A 320 -3.84 9.76 -9.53
N LEU A 321 -3.77 9.15 -10.72
CA LEU A 321 -4.88 9.15 -11.68
C LEU A 321 -6.12 8.42 -11.14
N GLN A 322 -5.94 7.34 -10.36
CA GLN A 322 -7.05 6.66 -9.69
C GLN A 322 -7.82 7.61 -8.76
N SER A 323 -7.12 8.39 -7.93
CA SER A 323 -7.76 9.40 -7.08
C SER A 323 -8.39 10.53 -7.90
N ALA A 324 -7.69 11.02 -8.92
CA ALA A 324 -8.17 12.11 -9.78
C ALA A 324 -9.44 11.75 -10.56
N ILE A 325 -9.64 10.46 -10.89
CA ILE A 325 -10.86 9.95 -11.52
C ILE A 325 -11.93 9.64 -10.47
N CYS A 326 -11.58 8.85 -9.45
CA CYS A 326 -12.57 8.23 -8.58
C CYS A 326 -13.09 9.18 -7.48
N VAL A 327 -12.28 10.13 -6.99
CA VAL A 327 -12.76 11.05 -5.96
C VAL A 327 -13.85 11.97 -6.51
N PRO A 328 -13.69 12.66 -7.66
CA PRO A 328 -14.78 13.43 -8.25
C PRO A 328 -15.97 12.58 -8.68
N LEU A 329 -15.76 11.31 -9.03
CA LEU A 329 -16.86 10.39 -9.36
C LEU A 329 -17.82 10.16 -8.18
N PHE A 330 -17.28 10.05 -6.96
CA PHE A 330 -18.08 9.72 -5.78
C PHE A 330 -18.41 10.92 -4.89
N ALA A 331 -17.55 11.93 -4.82
CA ALA A 331 -17.73 13.09 -3.97
C ALA A 331 -18.82 14.04 -4.48
N GLY A 332 -19.47 14.75 -3.57
CA GLY A 332 -20.59 15.66 -3.85
C GLY A 332 -20.24 16.85 -4.75
N PHE A 333 -19.00 17.31 -4.71
CA PHE A 333 -18.52 18.38 -5.59
C PHE A 333 -18.34 17.95 -7.06
N GLY A 334 -18.44 16.65 -7.37
CA GLY A 334 -18.33 16.09 -8.71
C GLY A 334 -19.64 15.43 -9.15
N LEU A 335 -19.62 14.12 -9.41
CA LEU A 335 -20.81 13.35 -9.83
C LEU A 335 -21.65 12.84 -8.65
N GLY A 336 -21.14 12.86 -7.42
CA GLY A 336 -21.93 12.60 -6.20
C GLY A 336 -22.55 11.20 -6.11
N ILE A 337 -21.96 10.19 -6.75
CA ILE A 337 -22.52 8.81 -6.78
C ILE A 337 -22.40 8.12 -5.41
N GLY A 338 -21.38 8.44 -4.63
CA GLY A 338 -21.14 7.82 -3.32
C GLY A 338 -21.89 8.53 -2.19
N PRO A 339 -22.19 7.86 -1.07
CA PRO A 339 -22.02 6.43 -0.79
C PRO A 339 -23.31 5.60 -1.01
N ARG A 340 -24.24 6.05 -1.86
CA ARG A 340 -25.66 5.61 -1.85
C ARG A 340 -25.92 4.19 -2.35
N HIS A 341 -24.97 3.57 -3.05
CA HIS A 341 -25.22 2.35 -3.84
C HIS A 341 -24.41 1.12 -3.38
N GLY A 342 -23.75 1.20 -2.23
CA GLY A 342 -22.95 0.10 -1.69
C GLY A 342 -21.65 -0.17 -2.45
N LEU A 343 -21.10 -1.38 -2.29
CA LEU A 343 -19.76 -1.74 -2.78
C LEU A 343 -19.75 -2.44 -4.14
N TRP A 344 -20.86 -3.04 -4.57
CA TRP A 344 -20.91 -3.64 -5.91
C TRP A 344 -20.57 -2.63 -7.04
N PRO A 345 -21.13 -1.41 -7.08
CA PRO A 345 -20.82 -0.44 -8.14
C PRO A 345 -19.38 0.06 -8.04
N VAL A 346 -18.86 0.11 -6.82
CA VAL A 346 -17.45 0.43 -6.53
C VAL A 346 -16.55 -0.61 -7.21
N LEU A 347 -16.86 -1.91 -7.12
CA LEU A 347 -16.12 -2.95 -7.85
C LEU A 347 -16.25 -2.82 -9.38
N LEU A 348 -17.41 -2.40 -9.90
CA LEU A 348 -17.57 -2.15 -11.34
C LEU A 348 -16.66 -1.02 -11.82
N VAL A 349 -16.55 0.06 -11.04
CA VAL A 349 -15.59 1.15 -11.34
C VAL A 349 -14.17 0.59 -11.40
N ALA A 350 -13.77 -0.30 -10.49
CA ALA A 350 -12.46 -0.93 -10.55
C ALA A 350 -12.27 -1.77 -11.84
N ALA A 351 -13.28 -2.56 -12.20
CA ALA A 351 -13.29 -3.42 -13.38
C ALA A 351 -13.23 -2.64 -14.70
N VAL A 352 -13.62 -1.36 -14.71
CA VAL A 352 -13.52 -0.48 -15.89
C VAL A 352 -12.23 0.34 -15.86
N VAL A 353 -11.98 1.07 -14.77
CA VAL A 353 -10.87 2.02 -14.67
C VAL A 353 -9.53 1.31 -14.76
N PHE A 354 -9.35 0.18 -14.07
CA PHE A 354 -8.04 -0.46 -14.01
C PHE A 354 -7.60 -1.07 -15.35
N PRO A 355 -8.44 -1.83 -16.10
CA PRO A 355 -8.07 -2.27 -17.45
C PRO A 355 -7.80 -1.11 -18.41
N LEU A 356 -8.57 -0.02 -18.34
CA LEU A 356 -8.28 1.18 -19.13
C LEU A 356 -6.92 1.77 -18.77
N GLN A 357 -6.53 1.79 -17.49
CA GLN A 357 -5.18 2.19 -17.08
C GLN A 357 -4.10 1.25 -17.62
N LEU A 358 -4.32 -0.06 -17.69
CA LEU A 358 -3.38 -1.00 -18.30
C LEU A 358 -3.15 -0.66 -19.78
N LEU A 359 -4.23 -0.44 -20.53
CA LEU A 359 -4.20 -0.09 -21.96
C LEU A 359 -3.54 1.28 -22.18
N ALA A 360 -3.94 2.29 -21.42
CA ALA A 360 -3.39 3.64 -21.49
C ALA A 360 -1.89 3.66 -21.14
N SER A 361 -1.47 2.91 -20.12
CA SER A 361 -0.06 2.77 -19.74
C SER A 361 0.75 2.10 -20.85
N ALA A 362 0.20 1.05 -21.46
CA ALA A 362 0.84 0.35 -22.58
C ALA A 362 0.98 1.26 -23.79
N TRP A 363 -0.06 2.02 -24.14
CA TRP A 363 -0.06 2.99 -25.22
C TRP A 363 0.96 4.12 -24.97
N TRP A 364 0.92 4.76 -23.80
CA TRP A 364 1.81 5.85 -23.43
C TRP A 364 3.29 5.46 -23.53
N LEU A 365 3.64 4.28 -23.01
CA LEU A 365 5.01 3.79 -23.00
C LEU A 365 5.50 3.34 -24.37
N ARG A 366 4.69 3.33 -25.44
CA ARG A 366 5.20 3.14 -26.81
C ARG A 366 6.04 4.34 -27.25
N GLY A 367 5.57 5.56 -27.00
CA GLY A 367 6.26 6.81 -27.35
C GLY A 367 7.17 7.38 -26.26
N HIS A 368 6.96 6.99 -25.00
CA HIS A 368 7.63 7.60 -23.85
C HIS A 368 8.50 6.63 -23.04
N ARG A 369 9.51 7.18 -22.35
CA ARG A 369 10.47 6.44 -21.51
C ARG A 369 9.92 6.18 -20.10
N PHE A 370 9.13 7.12 -19.58
CA PHE A 370 8.56 7.12 -18.22
C PHE A 370 7.09 7.51 -18.25
N GLY A 371 6.35 7.21 -17.19
CA GLY A 371 5.06 7.86 -16.96
C GLY A 371 5.24 9.35 -16.64
N PRO A 372 4.20 10.19 -16.81
CA PRO A 372 4.29 11.64 -16.63
C PRO A 372 4.83 12.04 -15.26
N VAL A 373 4.30 11.44 -14.19
CA VAL A 373 4.69 11.79 -12.82
C VAL A 373 6.01 11.13 -12.45
N GLU A 374 6.29 9.92 -12.94
CA GLU A 374 7.61 9.29 -12.76
C GLU A 374 8.71 10.11 -13.42
N TRP A 375 8.44 10.73 -14.57
CA TRP A 375 9.37 11.62 -15.24
C TRP A 375 9.62 12.89 -14.45
N LEU A 376 8.56 13.55 -13.96
CA LEU A 376 8.68 14.74 -13.11
C LEU A 376 9.48 14.41 -11.85
N TRP A 377 9.11 13.33 -11.16
CA TRP A 377 9.75 12.87 -9.95
C TRP A 377 11.25 12.59 -10.15
N ARG A 378 11.62 11.89 -11.23
CA ARG A 378 13.02 11.60 -11.57
C ARG A 378 13.79 12.81 -12.10
N SER A 379 13.14 13.74 -12.78
CA SER A 379 13.81 14.95 -13.29
C SER A 379 14.14 15.91 -12.15
N ALA A 380 13.17 16.20 -11.27
CA ALA A 380 13.39 17.00 -10.05
C ALA A 380 14.39 16.29 -9.11
N SER A 381 14.13 15.01 -8.89
CA SER A 381 15.08 13.91 -8.82
C SER A 381 16.57 14.09 -9.03
N GLU A 382 16.91 14.47 -10.26
CA GLU A 382 18.27 14.54 -10.78
C GLU A 382 18.74 15.99 -10.89
N GLY A 383 17.82 16.95 -10.82
CA GLY A 383 18.07 18.38 -10.99
C GLY A 383 18.24 18.73 -12.47
N GLN A 384 17.79 17.86 -13.36
CA GLN A 384 17.87 18.02 -14.80
C GLN A 384 16.62 17.41 -15.45
N TRP A 385 16.19 18.01 -16.56
CA TRP A 385 15.10 17.46 -17.35
C TRP A 385 15.57 16.20 -18.10
N LEU A 386 15.00 15.06 -17.74
CA LEU A 386 15.29 13.81 -18.43
C LEU A 386 14.58 13.78 -19.80
N PRO A 387 15.14 13.10 -20.82
CA PRO A 387 14.42 12.89 -22.08
C PRO A 387 13.17 12.04 -21.82
N LEU A 388 11.99 12.61 -22.13
CA LEU A 388 10.70 11.95 -21.95
C LEU A 388 10.31 11.06 -23.13
N ARG A 389 10.52 11.53 -24.36
CA ARG A 389 10.26 10.77 -25.60
C ARG A 389 11.37 9.74 -25.86
N ARG A 390 11.00 8.64 -26.52
CA ARG A 390 11.93 7.56 -26.84
C ARG A 390 12.93 7.97 -27.89
#